data_AF-A0A537LV38-F1
#
_entry.id   AF-A0A537LV38-F1
#
_cell.length_a   1.000
_cell.length_b   1.000
_cell.length_c   1.000
_cell.angle_alpha   90.00
_cell.angle_beta   90.00
_cell.angle_gamma   90.00
#
_symmetry.space_group_name_H-M   'P 1'
#
loop_
_entity.id
_entity.type
_entity.pdbx_description
1 polymer ?
#
loop_
_entity_poly.entity_id
_entity_poly.type
_entity_poly.pdbx_seq_one_letter_code
_entity_poly.pdbx_strand_id
1 'polypeptide(L)'
;MRCESWTAWAGWRRSRTWAAAEKGPGPTRWRASRLVEYSVGAGGQVGGTFEELADILKAMRYHPRVGICLDSCHLFAAGWDLRTLQGVTQMVRAFERTVGLKHLRALHLNDSKGALGSRIDRHENIGRGRIGRRGFAALVNHPKLRRLAGFIETPGFDHHGPDRRNLLVLKKLRAGARKN
;
A
#
# COMPACT_ATOMS: atom_id res chain seq x y z
N MET A 1 24.20 -10.39 6.05
CA MET A 1 22.77 -10.68 6.24
C MET A 1 22.04 -10.28 4.96
N ARG A 2 21.51 -11.25 4.21
CA ARG A 2 20.81 -11.00 2.93
C ARG A 2 19.31 -10.89 3.21
N CYS A 3 18.71 -9.78 2.82
CA CYS A 3 17.27 -9.56 2.84
C CYS A 3 16.70 -10.08 1.51
N GLU A 4 16.33 -11.35 1.46
CA GLU A 4 15.78 -12.02 0.27
C GLU A 4 14.31 -12.39 0.52
N SER A 5 13.37 -11.49 0.22
CA SER A 5 12.09 -11.81 -0.44
C SER A 5 11.15 -10.59 -0.50
N TRP A 6 11.30 -9.74 -1.51
CA TRP A 6 10.25 -8.81 -1.90
C TRP A 6 9.31 -9.53 -2.88
N THR A 7 8.10 -9.92 -2.44
CA THR A 7 7.10 -10.52 -3.35
C THR A 7 6.12 -9.46 -3.86
N ALA A 8 6.39 -8.96 -5.07
CA ALA A 8 5.52 -8.05 -5.79
C ALA A 8 4.50 -8.80 -6.68
N TRP A 9 3.19 -8.49 -6.59
CA TRP A 9 2.16 -9.06 -7.49
C TRP A 9 1.21 -7.98 -8.05
N ALA A 10 1.30 -7.75 -9.36
CA ALA A 10 0.39 -6.90 -10.13
C ALA A 10 -0.74 -7.73 -10.76
N GLY A 11 -1.97 -7.22 -10.77
CA GLY A 11 -3.10 -7.77 -11.56
C GLY A 11 -3.51 -9.19 -11.16
N TRP A 12 -4.60 -9.34 -10.42
CA TRP A 12 -4.96 -10.58 -9.72
C TRP A 12 -5.63 -11.65 -10.63
N ARG A 13 -5.02 -11.90 -11.80
CA ARG A 13 -5.13 -13.10 -12.63
C ARG A 13 -3.70 -13.52 -12.99
N ARG A 14 -3.43 -14.83 -13.05
CA ARG A 14 -2.14 -15.35 -13.54
C ARG A 14 -1.90 -14.84 -14.95
N SER A 15 -1.03 -13.85 -15.13
CA SER A 15 -0.44 -13.53 -16.42
C SER A 15 0.68 -12.50 -16.27
N ARG A 16 1.89 -12.96 -16.60
CA ARG A 16 3.07 -12.23 -17.07
C ARG A 16 3.59 -11.10 -16.17
N THR A 17 4.85 -11.28 -15.79
CA THR A 17 5.81 -10.23 -15.46
C THR A 17 5.51 -8.92 -16.17
N TRP A 18 5.16 -7.89 -15.40
CA TRP A 18 5.34 -6.51 -15.82
C TRP A 18 6.72 -6.07 -15.35
N ALA A 19 7.67 -6.04 -16.28
CA ALA A 19 8.66 -4.99 -16.25
C ALA A 19 7.92 -3.70 -16.66
N ALA A 20 8.15 -2.59 -15.98
CA ALA A 20 7.93 -1.27 -16.57
C ALA A 20 9.02 -0.98 -17.64
N ALA A 21 9.24 -1.92 -18.55
CA ALA A 21 10.20 -1.86 -19.64
C ALA A 21 9.44 -1.89 -20.96
N GLU A 22 9.03 -0.71 -21.42
CA GLU A 22 8.80 -0.52 -22.85
C GLU A 22 10.16 -0.68 -23.55
N LYS A 23 10.23 -1.61 -24.51
CA LYS A 23 11.38 -1.77 -25.41
C LYS A 23 11.44 -0.53 -26.32
N GLY A 24 12.21 0.47 -25.91
CA GLY A 24 12.73 1.49 -26.84
C GLY A 24 14.06 1.01 -27.43
N PRO A 25 14.39 1.37 -28.69
CA PRO A 25 15.67 1.01 -29.29
C PRO A 25 16.78 1.83 -28.62
N GLY A 26 17.66 1.17 -27.86
CA GLY A 26 18.81 1.80 -27.21
C GLY A 26 19.40 0.94 -26.09
N PRO A 27 20.67 1.17 -25.70
CA PRO A 27 21.35 0.36 -24.68
C PRO A 27 20.53 0.36 -23.38
N THR A 28 20.31 -0.85 -22.84
CA THR A 28 19.30 -1.18 -21.83
C THR A 28 19.56 -0.52 -20.48
N ARG A 29 19.19 0.76 -20.36
CA ARG A 29 19.07 1.44 -19.07
C ARG A 29 17.81 0.92 -18.37
N TRP A 30 17.98 0.21 -17.26
CA TRP A 30 16.86 -0.23 -16.41
C TRP A 30 15.94 0.95 -16.07
N ARG A 31 14.67 0.87 -16.48
CA ARG A 31 13.66 1.89 -16.20
C ARG A 31 13.03 1.65 -14.82
N ALA A 32 13.73 2.07 -13.77
CA ALA A 32 13.19 2.05 -12.41
C ALA A 32 12.30 3.28 -12.13
N SER A 33 11.19 3.06 -11.43
CA SER A 33 10.38 4.11 -10.80
C SER A 33 10.70 4.18 -9.31
N ARG A 34 10.55 5.36 -8.71
CA ARG A 34 10.70 5.57 -7.26
C ARG A 34 9.34 5.86 -6.65
N LEU A 35 8.99 5.14 -5.59
CA LEU A 35 7.78 5.39 -4.83
C LEU A 35 8.15 6.02 -3.50
N VAL A 36 7.50 7.13 -3.17
CA VAL A 36 7.53 7.73 -1.83
C VAL A 36 6.39 7.10 -1.05
N GLU A 37 6.71 6.49 0.07
CA GLU A 37 5.71 5.85 0.92
C GLU A 37 5.13 6.83 1.93
N TYR A 38 3.82 6.73 2.19
CA TYR A 38 3.21 7.41 3.32
C TYR A 38 3.81 6.90 4.63
N SER A 39 4.40 7.79 5.41
CA SER A 39 5.01 7.49 6.71
C SER A 39 4.00 7.64 7.84
N VAL A 40 4.25 6.98 8.97
CA VAL A 40 3.48 7.20 10.21
C VAL A 40 3.66 8.62 10.80
N GLY A 41 4.68 9.38 10.37
CA GLY A 41 4.95 10.75 10.85
C GLY A 41 5.51 10.81 12.28
N ALA A 42 6.12 9.72 12.76
CA ALA A 42 6.74 9.65 14.09
C ALA A 42 8.19 10.15 14.05
N GLY A 43 8.66 10.82 15.12
CA GLY A 43 10.08 11.12 15.33
C GLY A 43 10.77 11.94 14.23
N GLY A 44 10.06 12.87 13.58
CA GLY A 44 10.61 13.72 12.52
C GLY A 44 10.65 13.09 11.12
N GLN A 45 9.98 11.95 10.92
CA GLN A 45 9.79 11.38 9.58
C GLN A 45 8.99 12.33 8.68
N VAL A 46 9.39 12.41 7.41
CA VAL A 46 8.75 13.22 6.36
C VAL A 46 7.81 12.34 5.53
N GLY A 47 6.66 12.89 5.12
CA GLY A 47 5.64 12.17 4.35
C GLY A 47 4.54 11.57 5.23
N GLY A 48 4.33 12.14 6.42
CA GLY A 48 3.32 11.73 7.40
C GLY A 48 1.93 12.35 7.16
N THR A 49 1.82 13.25 6.19
CA THR A 49 0.56 13.85 5.75
C THR A 49 0.43 13.79 4.23
N PHE A 50 -0.78 13.93 3.69
CA PHE A 50 -0.97 13.97 2.24
C PHE A 50 -0.41 15.26 1.63
N GLU A 51 -0.42 16.35 2.39
CA GLU A 51 0.14 17.64 2.02
C GLU A 51 1.65 17.53 1.83
N GLU A 52 2.36 16.88 2.75
CA GLU A 52 3.80 16.62 2.62
C GLU A 52 4.10 15.76 1.38
N LEU A 53 3.28 14.75 1.08
CA LEU A 53 3.46 13.95 -0.13
C LEU A 53 3.26 14.79 -1.41
N ALA A 54 2.29 15.71 -1.41
CA ALA A 54 2.07 16.63 -2.52
C ALA A 54 3.26 17.59 -2.68
N ASP A 55 3.82 18.10 -1.58
CA ASP A 55 5.01 18.95 -1.58
C ASP A 55 6.25 18.22 -2.10
N ILE A 56 6.45 16.95 -1.71
CA ILE A 56 7.53 16.11 -2.25
C ILE A 56 7.38 15.94 -3.76
N LEU A 57 6.18 15.61 -4.24
CA LEU A 57 5.92 15.47 -5.68
C LEU A 57 6.17 16.78 -6.42
N LYS A 58 5.77 17.91 -5.84
CA LYS A 58 6.01 19.26 -6.39
C LYS A 58 7.50 19.58 -6.45
N ALA A 59 8.25 19.31 -5.38
CA ALA A 59 9.70 19.48 -5.33
C ALA A 59 10.42 18.62 -6.39
N MET A 60 9.88 17.42 -6.66
CA MET A 60 10.33 16.55 -7.75
C MET A 60 9.76 16.92 -9.13
N ARG A 61 9.12 18.08 -9.28
CA ARG A 61 8.51 18.58 -10.52
C ARG A 61 7.54 17.59 -11.16
N TYR A 62 6.83 16.81 -10.35
CA TYR A 62 5.92 15.75 -10.78
C TYR A 62 6.55 14.77 -11.77
N HIS A 63 7.84 14.47 -11.59
CA HIS A 63 8.60 13.63 -12.50
C HIS A 63 7.86 12.30 -12.79
N PRO A 64 7.71 11.87 -14.05
CA PRO A 64 6.79 10.78 -14.44
C PRO A 64 7.14 9.40 -13.85
N ARG A 65 8.39 9.22 -13.40
CA ARG A 65 8.87 8.00 -12.71
C ARG A 65 8.78 8.08 -11.18
N VAL A 66 8.16 9.11 -10.63
CA VAL A 66 7.92 9.24 -9.19
C VAL A 66 6.43 9.02 -8.93
N GLY A 67 6.13 8.21 -7.91
CA GLY A 67 4.78 7.95 -7.47
C GLY A 67 4.71 7.79 -5.96
N ILE A 68 3.51 7.46 -5.48
CA ILE A 68 3.22 7.24 -4.07
C ILE A 68 2.87 5.78 -3.81
N CYS A 69 3.36 5.24 -2.70
CA CYS A 69 2.85 4.04 -2.07
C CYS A 69 2.10 4.43 -0.80
N LEU A 70 0.91 3.86 -0.57
CA LEU A 70 0.21 4.02 0.70
C LEU A 70 0.32 2.74 1.51
N ASP A 71 0.76 2.86 2.77
CA ASP A 71 0.79 1.77 3.72
C ASP A 71 -0.42 1.85 4.67
N SER A 72 -1.17 0.75 4.78
CA SER A 72 -2.37 0.71 5.63
C SER A 72 -2.09 0.77 7.13
N CYS A 73 -0.97 0.20 7.61
CA CYS A 73 -0.54 0.31 9.00
C CYS A 73 -0.16 1.77 9.32
N HIS A 74 0.65 2.41 8.47
CA HIS A 74 1.08 3.80 8.66
C HIS A 74 -0.10 4.76 8.64
N LEU A 75 -1.00 4.64 7.66
CA LEU A 75 -2.21 5.45 7.59
C LEU A 75 -3.06 5.29 8.86
N PHE A 76 -3.24 4.06 9.34
CA PHE A 76 -4.00 3.79 10.56
C PHE A 76 -3.31 4.35 11.81
N ALA A 77 -2.00 4.16 11.93
CA ALA A 77 -1.22 4.70 13.03
C ALA A 77 -1.14 6.25 13.00
N ALA A 78 -1.28 6.86 11.82
CA ALA A 78 -1.36 8.31 11.63
C ALA A 78 -2.76 8.89 11.89
N GLY A 79 -3.80 8.06 12.02
CA GLY A 79 -5.15 8.47 12.42
C GLY A 79 -6.25 8.27 11.37
N TRP A 80 -5.96 7.67 10.21
CA TRP A 80 -6.99 7.29 9.27
C TRP A 80 -7.70 6.02 9.73
N ASP A 81 -8.99 6.10 10.05
CA ASP A 81 -9.75 4.90 10.42
C ASP A 81 -10.03 4.02 9.19
N LEU A 82 -9.26 2.95 9.04
CA LEU A 82 -9.39 2.01 7.92
C LEU A 82 -10.25 0.78 8.23
N ARG A 83 -10.93 0.73 9.38
CA ARG A 83 -11.71 -0.46 9.81
C ARG A 83 -13.02 -0.63 9.05
N THR A 84 -13.47 0.40 8.33
CA THR A 84 -14.76 0.45 7.63
C THR A 84 -14.62 0.93 6.19
N LEU A 85 -15.61 0.59 5.34
CA LEU A 85 -15.68 1.11 3.97
C LEU A 85 -15.75 2.65 3.95
N GLN A 86 -16.54 3.25 4.83
CA GLN A 86 -16.67 4.69 4.93
C GLN A 86 -15.33 5.36 5.22
N GLY A 87 -14.57 4.84 6.19
CA GLY A 87 -13.25 5.37 6.55
C GLY A 87 -12.23 5.21 5.42
N VAL A 88 -12.19 4.06 4.76
CA VAL A 88 -11.37 3.86 3.54
C VAL A 88 -11.75 4.85 2.44
N THR A 89 -13.05 5.05 2.18
CA THR A 89 -13.52 6.01 1.17
C THR A 89 -13.16 7.45 1.53
N GLN A 90 -13.22 7.83 2.81
CA GLN A 90 -12.78 9.16 3.27
C GLN A 90 -11.28 9.36 3.03
N MET A 91 -10.44 8.38 3.39
CA MET A 91 -9.00 8.40 3.14
C MET A 91 -8.71 8.55 1.64
N VAL A 92 -9.35 7.74 0.78
CA VAL A 92 -9.14 7.80 -0.67
C VAL A 92 -9.57 9.15 -1.25
N ARG A 93 -10.69 9.72 -0.79
CA ARG A 93 -11.15 11.04 -1.24
C ARG A 93 -10.18 12.14 -0.80
N ALA A 94 -9.63 12.06 0.41
CA ALA A 94 -8.63 13.02 0.88
C ALA A 94 -7.34 12.92 0.04
N PHE A 95 -6.84 11.71 -0.20
CA PHE A 95 -5.69 11.49 -1.08
C PHE A 95 -5.92 12.04 -2.49
N GLU A 96 -7.10 11.78 -3.07
CA GLU A 96 -7.45 12.26 -4.41
C GLU A 96 -7.50 13.79 -4.50
N ARG A 97 -8.01 14.47 -3.47
CA ARG A 97 -8.07 15.94 -3.43
C ARG A 97 -6.68 16.57 -3.27
N THR A 98 -5.85 16.03 -2.39
CA THR A 98 -4.57 16.64 -2.03
C THR A 98 -3.44 16.23 -2.98
N VAL A 99 -3.32 14.93 -3.26
CA VAL A 99 -2.19 14.36 -4.03
C VAL A 99 -2.60 14.01 -5.45
N GLY A 100 -3.80 13.47 -5.64
CA GLY A 100 -4.32 13.00 -6.92
C GLY A 100 -3.97 11.53 -7.22
N LEU A 101 -5.00 10.75 -7.57
CA LEU A 101 -4.87 9.29 -7.76
C LEU A 101 -3.95 8.86 -8.89
N LYS A 102 -3.66 9.74 -9.85
CA LYS A 102 -2.66 9.48 -10.92
C LYS A 102 -1.26 9.23 -10.37
N HIS A 103 -0.96 9.70 -9.15
CA HIS A 103 0.33 9.49 -8.50
C HIS A 103 0.35 8.24 -7.62
N LEU A 104 -0.79 7.64 -7.27
CA LEU A 104 -0.84 6.42 -6.48
C LEU A 104 -0.49 5.19 -7.33
N ARG A 105 0.61 4.51 -6.99
CA ARG A 105 1.14 3.40 -7.80
C ARG A 105 1.05 2.04 -7.13
N ALA A 106 1.08 2.00 -5.80
CA ALA A 106 1.06 0.76 -5.04
C ALA A 106 0.43 0.96 -3.65
N LEU A 107 0.13 -0.18 -3.02
CA LEU A 107 -0.28 -0.25 -1.63
C LEU A 107 0.62 -1.22 -0.89
N HIS A 108 1.00 -0.87 0.33
CA HIS A 108 1.40 -1.84 1.34
C HIS A 108 0.18 -2.18 2.20
N LEU A 109 -0.09 -3.47 2.32
CA LEU A 109 -1.26 -4.02 2.98
C LEU A 109 -0.82 -4.70 4.28
N ASN A 110 -0.59 -3.89 5.30
CA ASN A 110 -0.12 -4.32 6.61
C ASN A 110 -1.18 -4.04 7.66
N ASP A 111 -1.56 -5.04 8.47
CA ASP A 111 -2.44 -4.81 9.62
C ASP A 111 -1.60 -4.11 10.71
N SER A 112 -2.26 -3.48 11.68
CA SER A 112 -1.55 -2.72 12.73
C SER A 112 -1.67 -3.40 14.08
N LYS A 113 -0.54 -3.59 14.78
CA LYS A 113 -0.54 -3.91 16.21
C LYS A 113 -0.93 -2.69 17.05
N GLY A 114 -0.56 -1.49 16.57
CA GLY A 114 -0.84 -0.21 17.21
C GLY A 114 -2.31 0.17 17.15
N ALA A 115 -2.74 1.04 18.06
CA ALA A 115 -4.07 1.64 18.02
C ALA A 115 -4.17 2.71 16.92
N LEU A 116 -5.41 3.10 16.57
CA LEU A 116 -5.68 4.22 15.68
C LEU A 116 -5.00 5.49 16.22
N GLY A 117 -4.22 6.18 15.38
CA GLY A 117 -3.53 7.41 15.81
C GLY A 117 -2.37 7.19 16.80
N SER A 118 -1.96 5.94 17.04
CA SER A 118 -0.91 5.64 18.03
C SER A 118 0.49 6.13 17.64
N ARG A 119 0.71 6.46 16.37
CA ARG A 119 2.03 6.76 15.78
C ARG A 119 3.07 5.64 15.98
N ILE A 120 2.60 4.41 16.15
CA ILE A 120 3.45 3.22 16.24
C ILE A 120 3.42 2.48 14.90
N ASP A 121 4.56 2.44 14.23
CA ASP A 121 4.77 1.58 13.08
C ASP A 121 5.12 0.16 13.55
N ARG A 122 4.08 -0.68 13.68
CA ARG A 122 4.28 -2.09 14.02
C ARG A 122 3.25 -2.97 13.31
N HIS A 123 3.73 -3.66 12.28
CA HIS A 123 2.92 -4.51 11.42
C HIS A 123 2.39 -5.75 12.14
N GLU A 124 1.21 -6.19 11.71
CA GLU A 124 0.55 -7.42 12.11
C GLU A 124 0.05 -8.19 10.87
N ASN A 125 -0.12 -9.50 11.03
CA ASN A 125 -0.73 -10.39 10.06
C ASN A 125 -2.17 -9.95 9.72
N ILE A 126 -2.58 -10.17 8.47
CA ILE A 126 -3.84 -9.69 7.91
C ILE A 126 -5.03 -10.21 8.71
N GLY A 127 -5.77 -9.28 9.32
CA GLY A 127 -6.96 -9.59 10.10
C GLY A 127 -6.67 -10.01 11.54
N ARG A 128 -5.42 -9.92 11.99
CA ARG A 128 -5.00 -10.19 13.37
C ARG A 128 -4.70 -8.90 14.16
N GLY A 129 -4.65 -7.76 13.49
CA GLY A 129 -4.43 -6.45 14.10
C GLY A 129 -5.71 -5.64 14.27
N ARG A 130 -5.53 -4.34 14.49
CA ARG A 130 -6.58 -3.37 14.80
C ARG A 130 -7.35 -2.86 13.57
N ILE A 131 -6.81 -3.02 12.36
CA ILE A 131 -7.55 -2.70 11.11
C ILE A 131 -8.56 -3.82 10.82
N GLY A 132 -8.08 -5.07 10.94
CA GLY A 132 -8.93 -6.24 10.89
C GLY A 132 -9.50 -6.57 9.49
N ARG A 133 -10.17 -7.72 9.41
CA ARG A 133 -10.64 -8.30 8.13
C ARG A 133 -11.64 -7.42 7.39
N ARG A 134 -12.49 -6.68 8.10
CA ARG A 134 -13.46 -5.76 7.51
C ARG A 134 -12.77 -4.60 6.80
N GLY A 135 -11.76 -4.01 7.42
CA GLY A 135 -10.94 -2.97 6.82
C GLY A 135 -10.21 -3.44 5.57
N PHE A 136 -9.56 -4.61 5.65
CA PHE A 136 -8.92 -5.20 4.46
C PHE A 136 -9.90 -5.54 3.34
N ALA A 137 -11.10 -6.03 3.67
CA ALA A 137 -12.14 -6.25 2.66
C ALA A 137 -12.53 -4.94 1.96
N ALA A 138 -12.62 -3.82 2.69
CA ALA A 138 -12.85 -2.51 2.11
C ALA A 138 -11.68 -2.05 1.23
N LEU A 139 -10.43 -2.15 1.72
CA LEU A 139 -9.22 -1.74 0.97
C LEU A 139 -9.07 -2.49 -0.35
N VAL A 140 -9.09 -3.84 -0.33
CA VAL A 140 -8.81 -4.66 -1.53
C VAL A 140 -9.93 -4.64 -2.57
N ASN A 141 -11.14 -4.23 -2.18
CA ASN A 141 -12.30 -4.15 -3.06
C ASN A 141 -12.70 -2.70 -3.43
N HIS A 142 -12.09 -1.68 -2.81
CA HIS A 142 -12.44 -0.29 -3.11
C HIS A 142 -12.27 -0.01 -4.62
N PRO A 143 -13.26 0.59 -5.32
CA PRO A 143 -13.23 0.72 -6.78
C PRO A 143 -12.00 1.42 -7.33
N LYS A 144 -11.48 2.40 -6.59
CA LYS A 144 -10.29 3.20 -6.95
C LYS A 144 -8.96 2.55 -6.57
N LEU A 145 -8.97 1.51 -5.73
CA LEU A 145 -7.75 0.85 -5.23
C LEU A 145 -7.56 -0.57 -5.78
N ARG A 146 -8.64 -1.30 -6.08
CA ARG A 146 -8.64 -2.73 -6.43
C ARG A 146 -7.78 -3.14 -7.64
N ARG A 147 -7.33 -2.18 -8.45
CA ARG A 147 -6.46 -2.41 -9.62
C ARG A 147 -4.96 -2.22 -9.31
N LEU A 148 -4.62 -1.61 -8.17
CA LEU A 148 -3.24 -1.40 -7.76
C LEU A 148 -2.57 -2.73 -7.36
N ALA A 149 -1.25 -2.75 -7.48
CA ALA A 149 -0.43 -3.79 -6.87
C ALA A 149 -0.47 -3.62 -5.34
N GLY A 150 -0.58 -4.73 -4.63
CA GLY A 150 -0.54 -4.78 -3.17
C GLY A 150 0.63 -5.62 -2.71
N PHE A 151 1.45 -5.08 -1.83
CA PHE A 151 2.57 -5.76 -1.18
C PHE A 151 2.25 -6.00 0.28
N ILE A 152 2.84 -7.03 0.87
CA ILE A 152 2.70 -7.32 2.30
C ILE A 152 4.08 -7.35 2.94
N GLU A 153 4.19 -6.73 4.10
CA GLU A 153 5.38 -6.66 4.95
C GLU A 153 5.01 -7.15 6.37
N THR A 154 4.02 -8.04 6.41
CA THR A 154 3.53 -8.68 7.63
C THR A 154 4.63 -9.53 8.27
N PRO A 155 4.61 -9.71 9.61
CA PRO A 155 5.61 -10.52 10.29
C PRO A 155 5.57 -12.02 9.92
N GLY A 156 4.49 -12.50 9.31
CA GLY A 156 4.25 -13.92 9.08
C GLY A 156 3.66 -14.60 10.31
N PHE A 157 2.97 -15.71 10.09
CA PHE A 157 2.40 -16.50 11.20
C PHE A 157 3.50 -17.23 12.00
N ASP A 158 4.61 -17.57 11.36
CA ASP A 158 5.77 -18.22 11.99
C ASP A 158 6.91 -17.23 12.27
N HIS A 159 6.66 -15.92 12.17
CA HIS A 159 7.63 -14.84 12.43
C HIS A 159 8.88 -14.83 11.53
N HIS A 160 8.83 -15.49 10.37
CA HIS A 160 9.89 -15.48 9.36
C HIS A 160 9.64 -14.49 8.21
N GLY A 161 8.74 -13.52 8.40
CA GLY A 161 8.38 -12.52 7.41
C GLY A 161 7.13 -12.87 6.60
N PRO A 162 6.84 -12.11 5.54
CA PRO A 162 5.57 -12.23 4.81
C PRO A 162 5.36 -13.62 4.21
N ASP A 163 4.16 -14.18 4.39
CA ASP A 163 3.89 -15.57 4.02
C ASP A 163 2.70 -15.74 3.07
N ARG A 164 2.59 -16.96 2.52
CA ARG A 164 1.49 -17.35 1.63
C ARG A 164 0.13 -17.30 2.34
N ARG A 165 0.08 -17.50 3.66
CA ARG A 165 -1.17 -17.54 4.43
C ARG A 165 -1.83 -16.17 4.46
N ASN A 166 -1.08 -15.11 4.71
CA ASN A 166 -1.54 -13.73 4.62
C ASN A 166 -2.07 -13.39 3.22
N LEU A 167 -1.34 -13.79 2.17
CA LEU A 167 -1.81 -13.60 0.79
C LEU A 167 -3.14 -14.31 0.51
N LEU A 168 -3.32 -15.54 1.01
CA LEU A 168 -4.58 -16.28 0.84
C LEU A 168 -5.75 -15.59 1.56
N VAL A 169 -5.52 -14.99 2.72
CA VAL A 169 -6.54 -14.18 3.41
C VAL A 169 -6.99 -13.02 2.52
N LEU A 170 -6.06 -12.23 1.99
CA LEU A 170 -6.38 -11.11 1.08
C LEU A 170 -7.12 -11.58 -0.19
N LYS A 171 -6.69 -12.70 -0.79
CA LYS A 171 -7.37 -13.30 -1.95
C LYS A 171 -8.81 -13.69 -1.62
N LYS A 172 -9.05 -14.30 -0.45
CA LYS A 172 -10.39 -14.70 0.00
C LYS A 172 -11.29 -13.48 0.24
N LEU A 173 -10.79 -12.43 0.90
CA LEU A 173 -11.53 -11.18 1.13
C LEU A 173 -11.91 -10.50 -0.19
N ARG A 174 -11.03 -10.56 -1.20
CA ARG A 174 -11.32 -10.02 -2.53
C ARG A 174 -12.32 -10.86 -3.32
N ALA A 175 -12.26 -12.19 -3.22
CA ALA A 175 -13.18 -13.08 -3.91
C ALA A 175 -14.60 -13.01 -3.33
N GLY A 176 -14.72 -12.89 -1.99
CA GLY A 176 -16.02 -12.81 -1.31
C GLY A 176 -16.90 -11.67 -1.78
N ALA A 177 -16.30 -10.50 -2.09
CA ALA A 177 -17.06 -9.34 -2.58
C ALA A 177 -17.54 -9.45 -4.03
N ARG A 178 -17.07 -10.43 -4.82
CA ARG A 178 -17.51 -10.64 -6.21
C ARG A 178 -18.67 -11.63 -6.33
N LYS A 179 -19.03 -12.29 -5.24
CA LYS A 179 -20.15 -13.25 -5.18
C LYS A 179 -21.47 -12.61 -4.73
N ASN A 180 -21.40 -11.35 -4.31
CA ASN A 180 -22.54 -10.51 -3.95
C ASN A 180 -22.65 -9.40 -5.01
#